data_AF-A0A7J2RE46-F1
#
_entry.id   AF-A0A7J2RE46-F1
#
_cell.length_a   1.000
_cell.length_b   1.000
_cell.length_c   1.000
_cell.angle_alpha   90.00
_cell.angle_beta   90.00
_cell.angle_gamma   90.00
#
_symmetry.space_group_name_H-M   'P 1'
#
loop_
_entity.id
_entity.type
_entity.pdbx_description
1 polymer ?
#
loop_
_entity_poly.entity_id
_entity_poly.type
_entity_poly.pdbx_seq_one_letter_code
_entity_poly.pdbx_strand_id
1 'polypeptide(L)'
;MSGQGIDTYSFSRNDEREVEEFVGIKVFATSKIEGIGGEYKKKINDFIVKEINNNGKTLTIKENYKSYSFSEELKDKYTTFNLTKVHMDTFEAIRKIRKILKIPYEWINYAGLKDKFSISVQKISIKGNFIERLRKL
;
A
#
# COMPACT_ATOMS: atom_id res chain seq x y z
N MET A 1 -27.93 -33.09 -23.74
CA MET A 1 -27.40 -31.89 -23.06
C MET A 1 -26.07 -31.58 -23.71
N SER A 2 -26.08 -30.66 -24.68
CA SER A 2 -24.88 -30.22 -25.41
C SER A 2 -23.97 -29.43 -24.47
N GLY A 3 -22.76 -29.94 -24.24
CA GLY A 3 -21.74 -29.26 -23.43
C GLY A 3 -21.42 -27.91 -24.06
N GLN A 4 -21.57 -26.85 -23.28
CA GLN A 4 -21.03 -25.54 -23.62
C GLN A 4 -19.50 -25.69 -23.69
N GLY A 5 -18.94 -25.46 -24.87
CA GLY A 5 -17.50 -25.41 -25.06
C GLY A 5 -16.90 -24.38 -24.11
N ILE A 6 -15.78 -24.71 -23.49
CA ILE A 6 -15.02 -23.75 -22.70
C ILE A 6 -14.50 -22.72 -23.70
N ASP A 7 -15.06 -21.51 -23.68
CA ASP A 7 -14.53 -20.38 -24.43
C ASP A 7 -13.11 -20.10 -23.93
N THR A 8 -12.13 -20.61 -24.67
CA THR A 8 -10.72 -20.37 -24.42
C THR A 8 -10.29 -19.18 -25.25
N TYR A 9 -10.01 -18.06 -24.58
CA TYR A 9 -9.41 -16.92 -25.23
C TYR A 9 -7.92 -17.21 -25.49
N SER A 10 -7.48 -17.07 -26.74
CA SER A 10 -6.08 -17.22 -27.13
C SER A 10 -5.43 -15.85 -27.33
N PHE A 11 -4.32 -15.59 -26.64
CA PHE A 11 -3.49 -14.40 -26.87
C PHE A 11 -2.66 -14.59 -28.15
N SER A 12 -3.03 -13.85 -29.19
CA SER A 12 -2.45 -13.93 -30.52
C SER A 12 -1.19 -13.07 -30.68
N ARG A 13 -1.21 -11.84 -30.18
CA ARG A 13 -0.05 -10.92 -30.18
C ARG A 13 0.87 -11.18 -29.00
N ASN A 14 0.31 -11.65 -27.89
CA ASN A 14 0.99 -11.93 -26.63
C ASN A 14 1.83 -10.73 -26.15
N ASP A 15 1.29 -9.53 -26.34
CA ASP A 15 1.87 -8.26 -25.90
C ASP A 15 1.02 -7.62 -24.79
N GLU A 16 1.58 -6.62 -24.11
CA GLU A 16 0.87 -5.92 -23.02
C GLU A 16 -0.45 -5.32 -23.49
N ARG A 17 -0.51 -4.90 -24.76
CA ARG A 17 -1.68 -4.23 -25.32
C ARG A 17 -2.87 -5.18 -25.50
N GLU A 18 -2.63 -6.41 -25.96
CA GLU A 18 -3.66 -7.45 -26.04
C GLU A 18 -4.18 -7.83 -24.65
N VAL A 19 -3.30 -7.87 -23.64
CA VAL A 19 -3.70 -8.12 -22.25
C VAL A 19 -4.59 -7.00 -21.71
N GLU A 20 -4.23 -5.72 -21.93
CA GLU A 20 -5.05 -4.57 -21.57
C GLU A 20 -6.44 -4.62 -22.22
N GLU A 21 -6.50 -4.90 -23.53
CA GLU A 21 -7.74 -4.96 -24.29
C GLU A 21 -8.63 -6.12 -23.83
N PHE A 22 -8.03 -7.26 -23.49
CA PHE A 22 -8.71 -8.43 -22.94
C PHE A 22 -9.39 -8.11 -21.60
N VAL A 23 -8.73 -7.36 -20.71
CA VAL A 23 -9.32 -6.92 -19.43
C VAL A 23 -10.19 -5.66 -19.55
N GLY A 24 -10.43 -5.16 -20.77
CA GLY A 24 -11.35 -4.07 -21.06
C GLY A 24 -10.74 -2.67 -21.12
N ILE A 25 -9.42 -2.52 -20.99
CA ILE A 25 -8.70 -1.25 -21.12
C ILE A 25 -8.36 -1.01 -22.60
N LYS A 26 -9.29 -0.40 -23.33
CA LYS A 26 -9.23 -0.34 -24.81
C LYS A 26 -8.86 1.02 -25.37
N VAL A 27 -8.95 2.10 -24.62
CA VAL A 27 -8.81 3.46 -25.15
C VAL A 27 -7.97 4.34 -24.24
N PHE A 28 -7.27 5.30 -24.83
CA PHE A 28 -6.52 6.33 -24.14
C PHE A 28 -7.25 7.67 -24.23
N ALA A 29 -7.21 8.47 -23.16
CA ALA A 29 -7.74 9.83 -23.16
C ALA A 29 -7.01 10.74 -24.18
N THR A 30 -5.75 10.43 -24.50
CA THR A 30 -4.88 11.18 -25.42
C THR A 30 -4.51 10.35 -26.65
N SER A 31 -5.48 9.71 -27.29
CA SER A 31 -5.28 8.76 -28.40
C SER A 31 -4.54 9.30 -29.64
N LYS A 32 -4.40 10.63 -29.76
CA LYS A 32 -3.69 11.30 -30.86
C LYS A 32 -2.21 11.54 -30.58
N ILE A 33 -1.74 11.27 -29.36
CA ILE A 33 -0.36 11.53 -28.94
C ILE A 33 0.37 10.19 -28.86
N GLU A 34 1.51 10.09 -29.53
CA GLU A 34 2.37 8.91 -29.47
C GLU A 34 2.94 8.72 -28.06
N GLY A 35 3.01 7.47 -27.61
CA GLY A 35 3.56 7.13 -26.31
C GLY A 35 5.07 7.38 -26.26
N ILE A 36 5.53 7.99 -25.17
CA ILE A 36 6.97 8.29 -24.97
C ILE A 36 7.82 7.04 -24.68
N GLY A 37 7.20 5.89 -24.40
CA GLY A 37 7.88 4.69 -23.91
C GLY A 37 8.50 4.87 -22.51
N GLY A 38 9.44 4.00 -22.16
CA GLY A 38 10.23 4.09 -20.93
C GLY A 38 10.04 2.91 -19.97
N GLU A 39 11.02 2.75 -19.08
CA GLU A 39 11.00 1.76 -18.01
C GLU A 39 10.63 2.45 -16.69
N TYR A 40 9.63 1.94 -15.98
CA TYR A 40 9.31 2.35 -14.61
C TYR A 40 9.60 1.22 -13.63
N LYS A 41 9.83 1.55 -12.35
CA LYS A 41 10.15 0.57 -11.29
C LYS A 41 11.41 -0.27 -11.60
N LYS A 42 12.45 0.32 -12.19
CA LYS A 42 13.75 -0.36 -12.41
C LYS A 42 14.52 -0.51 -11.10
N LYS A 43 14.52 0.54 -10.27
CA LYS A 43 15.06 0.56 -8.91
C LYS A 43 13.93 0.84 -7.93
N ILE A 44 14.12 0.43 -6.68
CA ILE A 44 13.11 0.58 -5.63
C ILE A 44 12.76 2.05 -5.35
N ASN A 45 13.72 2.97 -5.53
CA ASN A 45 13.55 4.40 -5.32
C ASN A 45 12.94 5.14 -6.51
N ASP A 46 12.67 4.45 -7.63
CA ASP A 46 11.95 5.02 -8.77
C ASP A 46 10.45 5.17 -8.48
N PHE A 47 9.94 4.50 -7.44
CA PHE A 47 8.51 4.50 -7.10
C PHE A 47 8.29 4.79 -5.62
N ILE A 48 7.86 6.02 -5.34
CA ILE A 48 7.64 6.53 -3.98
C ILE A 48 6.15 6.81 -3.78
N VAL A 49 5.55 6.18 -2.77
CA VAL A 49 4.13 6.32 -2.46
C VAL A 49 3.95 6.98 -1.09
N LYS A 50 3.23 8.10 -1.05
CA LYS A 50 2.93 8.83 0.19
C LYS A 50 1.42 8.90 0.37
N GLU A 51 0.91 8.36 1.47
CA GLU A 51 -0.51 8.47 1.78
C GLU A 51 -0.89 9.94 2.03
N ILE A 52 -2.05 10.35 1.50
CA ILE A 52 -2.70 11.60 1.82
C ILE A 52 -3.80 11.26 2.82
N ASN A 53 -3.74 11.86 4.01
CA ASN A 53 -4.75 11.60 5.03
C ASN A 53 -6.07 12.33 4.71
N ASN A 54 -7.11 12.06 5.51
CA ASN A 54 -8.44 12.66 5.32
C ASN A 54 -8.47 14.20 5.44
N ASN A 55 -7.40 14.81 5.96
CA ASN A 55 -7.27 16.26 6.07
C ASN A 55 -6.47 16.85 4.88
N GLY A 56 -6.18 16.06 3.84
CA GLY A 56 -5.39 16.47 2.68
C GLY A 56 -3.89 16.57 2.94
N LYS A 57 -3.40 16.19 4.13
CA LYS A 57 -1.97 16.22 4.44
C LYS A 57 -1.27 14.99 3.87
N THR A 58 -0.25 15.23 3.04
CA THR A 58 0.66 14.19 2.55
C THR A 58 1.63 13.77 3.65
N LEU A 59 1.72 12.47 3.93
CA LEU A 59 2.71 11.93 4.87
C LEU A 59 4.12 12.01 4.27
N THR A 60 5.13 12.24 5.11
CA THR A 60 6.52 12.26 4.63
C THR A 60 7.32 11.06 5.13
N ILE A 61 8.38 10.72 4.39
CA ILE A 61 9.27 9.60 4.69
C ILE A 61 10.35 10.13 5.65
N LYS A 62 10.51 9.50 6.82
CA LYS A 62 11.40 9.92 7.93
C LYS A 62 10.96 11.15 8.71
N GLU A 63 9.75 11.12 9.27
CA GLU A 63 9.31 12.15 10.22
C GLU A 63 9.72 11.78 11.64
N ASN A 64 10.67 12.55 12.21
CA ASN A 64 10.86 12.61 13.67
C ASN A 64 9.83 13.57 14.26
N TYR A 65 8.54 13.22 14.20
CA TYR A 65 7.54 14.02 14.89
C TYR A 65 7.75 13.96 16.40
N LYS A 66 7.42 15.07 17.08
CA LYS A 66 7.16 15.05 18.52
C LYS A 66 6.18 13.92 18.79
N SER A 67 6.60 12.96 19.61
CA SER A 67 5.74 11.85 19.98
C SER A 67 4.51 12.41 20.68
N TYR A 68 3.34 12.16 20.10
CA TYR A 68 2.10 12.26 20.87
C TYR A 68 2.18 11.23 22.01
N SER A 69 1.76 11.62 23.19
CA SER A 69 1.53 10.72 24.32
C SER A 69 0.17 10.05 24.14
N PHE A 70 0.04 8.82 24.61
CA PHE A 70 -1.25 8.18 24.76
C PHE A 70 -1.86 8.72 26.06
N SER A 71 -2.92 9.51 25.96
CA SER A 71 -3.54 10.13 27.13
C SER A 71 -4.74 9.32 27.60
N GLU A 72 -4.65 8.78 28.81
CA GLU A 72 -5.79 8.16 29.49
C GLU A 72 -6.87 9.18 29.84
N GLU A 73 -6.47 10.41 30.19
CA GLU A 73 -7.38 11.53 30.48
C GLU A 73 -8.24 11.89 29.26
N LEU A 74 -7.63 11.96 28.08
CA LEU A 74 -8.34 12.16 26.81
C LEU A 74 -9.03 10.89 26.29
N LYS A 75 -8.93 9.79 27.03
CA LYS A 75 -9.51 8.47 26.72
C LYS A 75 -9.07 7.96 25.35
N ASP A 76 -7.79 8.12 25.04
CA ASP A 76 -7.22 7.55 23.83
C ASP A 76 -7.47 6.04 23.79
N LYS A 77 -7.90 5.55 22.63
CA LYS A 77 -8.17 4.12 22.40
C LYS A 77 -7.15 3.46 21.49
N TYR A 78 -6.36 4.25 20.76
CA TYR A 78 -5.47 3.76 19.72
C TYR A 78 -4.14 4.48 19.76
N THR A 79 -3.06 3.72 19.62
CA THR A 79 -1.74 4.25 19.26
C THR A 79 -1.68 4.39 17.74
N THR A 80 -1.24 5.54 17.22
CA THR A 80 -1.08 5.75 15.78
C THR A 80 0.34 6.11 15.40
N PHE A 81 0.80 5.67 14.24
CA PHE A 81 2.15 5.95 13.73
C PHE A 81 2.17 5.90 12.21
N ASN A 82 3.24 6.47 11.63
CA ASN A 82 3.49 6.41 10.19
C ASN A 82 4.42 5.23 9.92
N LEU A 83 3.93 4.21 9.23
CA LEU A 83 4.71 3.06 8.79
C LEU A 83 5.39 3.40 7.46
N THR A 84 6.71 3.49 7.48
CA THR A 84 7.52 3.50 6.26
C THR A 84 8.01 2.09 5.98
N LYS A 85 7.75 1.59 4.77
CA LYS A 85 8.22 0.28 4.30
C LYS A 85 8.96 0.43 2.97
N VAL A 86 10.00 -0.41 2.78
CA VAL A 86 10.85 -0.44 1.59
C VAL A 86 10.86 -1.87 1.06
N HIS A 87 10.50 -2.06 -0.20
CA HIS A 87 10.45 -3.37 -0.87
C HIS A 87 9.71 -4.44 -0.05
N MET A 88 8.55 -4.08 0.51
CA MET A 88 7.79 -4.93 1.43
C MET A 88 6.30 -4.71 1.20
N ASP A 89 5.51 -5.78 1.19
CA ASP A 89 4.06 -5.66 1.13
C ASP A 89 3.48 -5.28 2.51
N THR A 90 2.27 -4.72 2.51
CA THR A 90 1.62 -4.27 3.74
C THR A 90 1.36 -5.42 4.72
N PHE A 91 0.96 -6.61 4.24
CA PHE A 91 0.69 -7.74 5.13
C PHE A 91 1.96 -8.28 5.81
N GLU A 92 3.09 -8.32 5.10
CA GLU A 92 4.39 -8.70 5.65
C GLU A 92 4.83 -7.73 6.76
N ALA A 93 4.70 -6.42 6.53
CA ALA A 93 5.02 -5.40 7.51
C ALA A 93 4.14 -5.54 8.77
N ILE A 94 2.84 -5.70 8.59
CA ILE A 94 1.87 -5.89 9.68
C ILE A 94 2.16 -7.18 10.45
N ARG A 95 2.49 -8.29 9.75
CA ARG A 95 2.89 -9.55 10.39
C ARG A 95 4.13 -9.39 11.26
N LYS A 96 5.14 -8.61 10.82
CA LYS A 96 6.34 -8.31 11.61
C LYS A 96 5.99 -7.53 12.87
N ILE A 97 5.25 -6.43 12.72
CA ILE A 97 4.80 -5.60 13.86
C ILE A 97 4.00 -6.44 14.86
N ARG A 98 3.04 -7.23 14.36
CA ARG A 98 2.22 -8.14 15.17
C ARG A 98 3.06 -9.11 15.99
N LYS A 99 4.04 -9.78 15.36
CA LYS A 99 4.91 -10.77 16.04
C LYS A 99 5.73 -10.12 17.15
N ILE A 100 6.27 -8.92 16.91
CA ILE A 100 7.08 -8.22 17.90
C ILE A 100 6.21 -7.67 19.05
N LEU A 101 5.02 -7.15 18.70
CA LEU A 101 4.08 -6.63 19.68
C LEU A 101 3.24 -7.73 20.36
N LYS A 102 3.27 -8.99 19.89
CA LYS A 102 2.48 -10.11 20.41
C LYS A 102 0.99 -9.76 20.55
N ILE A 103 0.40 -9.17 19.50
CA ILE A 103 -1.01 -8.74 19.48
C ILE A 103 -1.84 -9.50 18.42
N PRO A 104 -3.18 -9.44 18.50
CA PRO A 104 -4.07 -9.90 17.44
C PRO A 104 -3.99 -9.02 16.19
N TYR A 105 -4.37 -9.55 15.01
CA TYR A 105 -4.38 -8.77 13.76
C TYR A 105 -5.47 -7.69 13.78
N GLU A 106 -6.60 -8.00 14.41
CA GLU A 106 -7.81 -7.19 14.52
C GLU A 106 -7.57 -5.87 15.27
N TRP A 107 -6.46 -5.78 16.00
CA TRP A 107 -6.08 -4.55 16.70
C TRP A 107 -5.37 -3.57 15.77
N ILE A 108 -4.81 -4.04 14.66
CA ILE A 108 -4.00 -3.25 13.73
C ILE A 108 -4.86 -2.84 12.54
N ASN A 109 -5.00 -1.54 12.29
CA ASN A 109 -5.83 -1.00 11.23
C ASN A 109 -5.03 -0.09 10.29
N TYR A 110 -5.45 -0.02 9.03
CA TYR A 110 -4.87 0.80 7.97
C TYR A 110 -5.93 1.10 6.89
N ALA A 111 -5.80 2.23 6.20
CA ALA A 111 -6.79 2.68 5.20
C ALA A 111 -6.64 2.02 3.82
N GLY A 112 -5.49 1.39 3.54
CA GLY A 112 -5.30 0.67 2.29
C GLY A 112 -3.90 0.09 2.14
N LEU A 113 -3.78 -0.83 1.18
CA LEU A 113 -2.50 -1.46 0.82
C LEU A 113 -1.63 -0.48 0.02
N LYS A 114 -0.33 -0.78 -0.04
CA LYS A 114 0.66 -0.04 -0.84
C LYS A 114 1.57 -1.02 -1.54
N ASP A 115 2.02 -0.68 -2.75
CA ASP A 115 2.88 -1.53 -3.58
C ASP A 115 4.06 -2.15 -2.82
N LYS A 116 4.33 -3.43 -3.09
CA LYS A 116 5.52 -4.12 -2.55
C LYS A 116 6.80 -3.48 -3.08
N PHE A 117 6.91 -3.32 -4.40
CA PHE A 117 8.07 -2.70 -5.04
C PHE A 117 7.94 -1.17 -5.03
N SER A 118 8.07 -0.61 -3.83
CA SER A 118 8.06 0.84 -3.60
C SER A 118 8.81 1.21 -2.32
N ILE A 119 9.10 2.51 -2.18
CA ILE A 119 9.25 3.15 -0.87
C ILE A 119 7.90 3.77 -0.54
N SER A 120 7.21 3.26 0.48
CA SER A 120 5.86 3.74 0.81
C SER A 120 5.72 4.13 2.27
N VAL A 121 5.00 5.22 2.54
CA VAL A 121 4.58 5.65 3.88
C VAL A 121 3.06 5.67 3.99
N GLN A 122 2.53 5.08 5.07
CA GLN A 122 1.10 5.03 5.36
C GLN A 122 0.82 5.14 6.86
N LYS A 123 -0.38 5.61 7.23
CA LYS A 123 -0.84 5.69 8.62
C LYS A 123 -1.34 4.33 9.09
N ILE A 124 -0.88 3.92 10.27
CA ILE A 124 -1.35 2.71 10.97
C ILE A 124 -1.91 3.11 12.33
N SER A 125 -2.93 2.38 12.80
CA SER A 125 -3.41 2.45 14.18
C SER A 125 -3.42 1.08 14.85
N ILE A 126 -3.15 1.04 16.15
CA ILE A 126 -3.19 -0.16 16.99
C ILE A 126 -4.07 0.12 18.20
N LYS A 127 -5.07 -0.72 18.46
CA LYS A 127 -5.94 -0.59 19.65
C LYS A 127 -5.12 -0.76 20.93
N GLY A 128 -5.16 0.22 21.82
CA GLY A 128 -4.41 0.27 23.09
C GLY A 128 -3.13 1.12 23.04
N ASN A 129 -2.41 1.16 24.16
CA ASN A 129 -1.17 1.92 24.30
C ASN A 129 0.07 1.06 23.96
N PHE A 130 0.71 1.39 22.84
CA PHE A 130 1.89 0.67 22.32
C PHE A 130 3.08 1.59 22.05
N ILE A 131 3.02 2.87 22.45
CA ILE A 131 4.03 3.88 22.12
C ILE A 131 5.43 3.41 22.52
N GLU A 132 5.60 3.01 23.78
CA GLU A 132 6.91 2.59 24.31
C GLU A 132 7.46 1.34 23.64
N ARG A 133 6.58 0.45 23.17
CA ARG A 133 6.97 -0.79 22.49
C ARG A 133 7.35 -0.52 21.04
N LEU A 134 6.62 0.38 20.38
CA LEU A 134 6.89 0.81 19.00
C LEU A 134 8.18 1.63 18.90
N ARG A 135 8.51 2.44 19.91
CA ARG A 135 9.79 3.19 19.97
C ARG A 135 11.03 2.31 20.06
N LYS A 136 10.87 1.05 20.48
CA LYS A 136 11.97 0.07 20.65
C LYS A 136 12.15 -0.84 19.42
N LEU A 137 11.36 -0.64 18.36
CA LEU A 137 11.49 -1.34 17.08
C LEU A 137 12.58 -0.71 16.23
#